data_AF-A0A7C5NTX9-F1
#
_entry.id   AF-A0A7C5NTX9-F1
#
_cell.length_a   1.000
_cell.length_b   1.000
_cell.length_c   1.000
_cell.angle_alpha   90.00
_cell.angle_beta   90.00
_cell.angle_gamma   90.00
#
_symmetry.space_group_name_H-M   'P 1'
#
loop_
_entity.id
_entity.type
_entity.pdbx_description
1 polymer ?
#
loop_
_entity_poly.entity_id
_entity_poly.type
_entity_poly.pdbx_seq_one_letter_code
_entity_poly.pdbx_strand_id
1 'polypeptide(L)' 'MKAIKILLPVLIITVFSCAPSRFVKPLKKGESAIGFNAGGPLIHFSGNVIPVPFSSVYYGYGLSEKGTVSGGFHIT' A
#
# COMPACT_ATOMS: atom_id res chain seq x y z
N MET A 1 30.65 5.94 15.29
CA MET A 1 29.63 4.97 15.79
C MET A 1 28.23 5.56 16.02
N LYS A 2 28.03 6.88 16.24
CA LYS A 2 26.67 7.45 16.42
C LYS A 2 25.86 7.50 15.12
N ALA A 3 26.50 7.85 14.00
CA ALA A 3 25.86 7.92 12.68
C ALA A 3 25.29 6.57 12.23
N ILE A 4 26.03 5.46 12.43
CA ILE A 4 25.56 4.12 12.02
C ILE A 4 24.30 3.67 12.79
N LYS A 5 24.15 4.10 14.05
CA LYS A 5 22.98 3.79 14.88
C LYS A 5 21.71 4.54 14.44
N ILE A 6 21.87 5.68 13.76
CA ILE A 6 20.75 6.49 13.24
C ILE A 6 20.45 6.11 11.78
N LEU A 7 21.48 5.77 11.00
CA LEU A 7 21.33 5.41 9.60
C LEU A 7 20.60 4.07 9.41
N LEU A 8 20.85 3.09 10.29
CA LEU A 8 20.24 1.76 10.23
C LEU A 8 18.70 1.77 10.36
N PRO A 9 18.07 2.44 11.35
CA PRO A 9 16.62 2.50 11.45
C PRO A 9 15.97 3.30 10.32
N VAL A 10 16.62 4.37 9.84
CA VAL A 10 16.12 5.14 8.69
C VAL A 10 16.07 4.28 7.43
N LEU A 11 17.13 3.50 7.18
CA LEU A 11 17.17 2.57 6.06
C LEU A 11 16.02 1.57 6.14
N ILE A 12 15.81 0.96 7.32
CA ILE A 12 14.71 0.01 7.53
C ILE A 12 13.35 0.65 7.21
N ILE A 13 13.06 1.87 7.64
CA ILE A 13 11.76 2.50 7.37
C ILE A 13 11.56 2.76 5.87
N THR A 14 12.61 3.11 5.15
CA THR A 14 12.50 3.42 3.71
C THR A 14 12.23 2.20 2.82
N VAL A 15 12.74 1.00 3.17
CA VAL A 15 12.50 -0.21 2.36
C VAL A 15 11.07 -0.73 2.48
N PHE A 16 10.37 -0.45 3.58
CA PHE A 16 8.99 -0.87 3.79
C PHE A 16 7.95 0.06 3.14
N SER A 17 8.37 1.20 2.58
CA SER A 17 7.46 2.21 2.03
C SER A 17 7.15 2.04 0.53
N CYS A 18 7.64 0.98 -0.13
CA CYS A 18 7.33 0.70 -1.53
C CYS A 18 5.90 0.14 -1.65
N ALA A 19 4.91 1.03 -1.71
CA ALA A 19 3.51 0.66 -1.87
C ALA A 19 2.92 1.29 -3.15
N PRO A 20 2.11 0.54 -3.93
CA PRO A 20 1.39 1.10 -5.07
C PRO A 20 0.35 2.12 -4.60
N SER A 21 0.23 3.24 -5.30
CA SER A 21 -0.83 4.22 -5.02
C SER A 21 -2.20 3.61 -5.32
N ARG A 22 -3.04 3.47 -4.29
CA ARG A 22 -4.41 2.92 -4.42
C ARG A 22 -5.49 3.98 -4.63
N PHE A 23 -5.13 5.26 -4.55
CA PHE A 23 -6.05 6.39 -4.69
C PHE A 23 -5.75 7.15 -5.98
N VAL A 24 -6.65 7.08 -6.96
CA VAL A 24 -6.53 7.80 -8.24
C VAL A 24 -6.70 9.32 -8.04
N LYS A 25 -7.54 9.71 -7.08
CA LYS A 25 -7.71 11.10 -6.65
C LYS A 25 -7.33 11.25 -5.17
N PRO A 26 -6.52 12.26 -4.79
CA PRO A 26 -6.23 12.53 -3.39
C PRO A 26 -7.52 12.77 -2.59
N LEU A 27 -7.57 12.22 -1.39
CA LEU A 27 -8.57 12.53 -0.38
C LEU A 27 -8.50 14.01 0.01
N LYS A 28 -9.66 14.62 0.31
CA LYS A 28 -9.70 15.99 0.81
C LYS A 28 -8.96 16.08 2.14
N LYS A 29 -8.49 17.28 2.48
CA LYS A 29 -7.79 17.52 3.75
C LYS A 29 -8.68 17.09 4.93
N GLY A 30 -8.18 16.18 5.75
CA GLY A 30 -8.90 15.62 6.91
C GLY A 30 -9.87 14.48 6.58
N GLU A 31 -9.99 14.08 5.32
CA GLU A 31 -10.83 12.95 4.90
C GLU A 31 -10.06 11.64 5.10
N SER A 32 -10.76 10.63 5.62
CA SER A 32 -10.26 9.28 5.80
C SER A 32 -11.06 8.31 4.94
N ALA A 33 -10.38 7.42 4.22
CA ALA A 33 -11.00 6.29 3.55
C ALA A 33 -10.39 4.98 4.02
N ILE A 34 -11.24 4.02 4.33
CA ILE A 34 -10.88 2.62 4.56
C ILE A 34 -11.50 1.78 3.45
N GLY A 35 -10.77 0.78 2.98
CA GLY A 35 -11.29 -0.15 1.99
C GLY A 35 -10.71 -1.53 2.16
N PHE A 36 -11.41 -2.50 1.58
CA PHE A 36 -10.96 -3.88 1.51
C PHE A 36 -11.05 -4.33 0.04
N ASN A 37 -10.10 -5.15 -0.37
CA ASN A 37 -10.15 -5.89 -1.62
C ASN A 37 -10.23 -7.37 -1.26
N ALA A 38 -11.16 -8.09 -1.87
CA ALA A 38 -11.27 -9.55 -1.78
C ALA A 38 -11.40 -10.11 -3.19
N GLY A 39 -10.58 -11.11 -3.52
CA GLY A 39 -10.42 -11.66 -4.88
C GLY A 39 -9.02 -11.39 -5.41
N GLY A 40 -8.77 -11.57 -6.70
CA GLY A 40 -7.48 -11.23 -7.28
C GLY A 40 -7.41 -11.62 -8.76
N PRO A 41 -6.26 -11.40 -9.42
CA PRO A 41 -6.17 -11.58 -10.85
C PRO A 41 -6.31 -13.06 -11.24
N LEU A 42 -7.02 -13.28 -12.34
CA LEU A 42 -7.02 -14.55 -13.04
C LEU A 42 -5.82 -14.56 -13.98
N ILE A 43 -4.78 -15.32 -13.64
CA ILE A 43 -3.58 -15.43 -14.48
C ILE A 43 -3.84 -16.51 -15.52
N HIS A 44 -3.82 -16.11 -16.79
CA HIS A 44 -3.85 -17.05 -17.90
C HIS A 44 -2.42 -17.51 -18.19
N PHE A 45 -2.09 -18.75 -17.81
CA PHE A 45 -0.75 -19.32 -18.00
C PHE A 45 -0.84 -20.73 -18.58
N SER A 46 -0.13 -20.96 -19.69
CA SER A 46 -0.06 -22.28 -20.36
C SER A 46 -1.43 -22.91 -20.68
N GLY A 47 -2.41 -22.09 -21.08
CA GLY A 47 -3.78 -22.54 -21.37
C GLY A 47 -4.68 -22.75 -20.15
N ASN A 48 -4.14 -22.58 -18.94
CA ASN A 48 -4.88 -22.71 -17.68
C ASN A 48 -5.17 -21.34 -17.07
N VAL A 49 -6.29 -21.24 -16.36
CA VAL A 49 -6.64 -20.07 -15.55
C VAL A 49 -6.27 -20.35 -14.10
N ILE A 50 -5.26 -19.64 -13.59
CA ILE A 50 -4.80 -19.74 -12.21
C ILE A 50 -5.40 -18.56 -11.43
N PRO A 51 -6.38 -18.79 -10.55
CA PRO A 51 -6.90 -17.73 -9.69
C PRO A 51 -5.88 -17.44 -8.59
N VAL A 52 -5.42 -16.19 -8.49
CA VAL A 52 -4.56 -15.74 -7.39
C VAL A 52 -5.41 -14.92 -6.43
N PRO A 53 -5.85 -15.48 -5.29
CA PRO A 53 -6.63 -14.72 -4.32
C PRO A 53 -5.73 -13.71 -3.59
N PHE A 54 -6.01 -12.43 -3.75
CA PHE A 54 -5.39 -11.33 -3.03
C PHE A 54 -6.39 -10.58 -2.15
N SER A 55 -6.47 -10.97 -0.89
CA SER A 55 -7.21 -10.17 0.10
C SER A 55 -6.30 -9.11 0.71
N SER A 56 -6.72 -7.85 0.67
CA SER A 56 -5.97 -6.76 1.32
C SER A 56 -6.90 -5.74 1.95
N VAL A 57 -6.47 -5.16 3.05
CA VAL A 57 -7.11 -4.02 3.70
C VAL A 57 -6.24 -2.79 3.49
N TYR A 58 -6.84 -1.63 3.29
CA TYR A 58 -6.10 -0.39 3.10
C TYR A 58 -6.81 0.79 3.74
N TYR A 59 -6.01 1.78 4.10
CA TYR A 59 -6.43 3.01 4.74
C TYR A 59 -5.69 4.19 4.11
N GLY A 60 -6.41 5.27 3.87
CA GLY A 60 -5.89 6.52 3.34
C GLY A 60 -6.38 7.70 4.16
N TYR A 61 -5.51 8.71 4.31
CA TYR A 61 -5.81 9.97 4.97
C TYR A 61 -5.31 11.16 4.15
N GLY A 62 -6.20 12.12 3.90
CA GLY A 62 -5.87 13.35 3.18
C GLY A 62 -5.07 14.34 4.04
N LEU A 63 -3.76 14.41 3.81
CA LEU A 63 -2.89 15.40 4.47
C LEU A 63 -3.11 16.81 3.91
N SER A 64 -3.40 16.92 2.61
CA SER A 64 -3.64 18.18 1.91
C SER A 64 -4.46 17.93 0.65
N GLU A 65 -4.99 18.97 0.00
CA GLU A 65 -5.78 18.83 -1.24
C GLU A 65 -5.04 18.16 -2.40
N LYS A 66 -3.70 18.12 -2.32
CA LYS A 66 -2.84 17.51 -3.34
C LYS A 66 -2.14 16.24 -2.85
N GLY A 67 -2.33 15.84 -1.60
CA GLY A 67 -1.51 14.82 -0.96
C GLY A 67 -2.30 13.94 0.00
N THR A 68 -2.26 12.64 -0.24
CA THR A 68 -2.85 11.62 0.62
C THR A 68 -1.76 10.69 1.11
N VAL A 69 -1.70 10.46 2.42
CA VAL A 69 -0.91 9.36 2.97
C VAL A 69 -1.78 8.11 2.95
N SER A 70 -1.22 7.00 2.46
CA SER A 70 -1.95 5.74 2.42
C SER A 70 -1.06 4.59 2.86
N GLY A 71 -1.67 3.60 3.48
CA GLY A 71 -1.05 2.35 3.90
C GLY A 71 -2.00 1.19 3.65
N GLY A 72 -1.44 0.02 3.38
CA GLY A 72 -2.23 -1.18 3.14
C GLY A 72 -1.50 -2.40 3.64
N PHE A 73 -2.28 -3.39 4.09
CA PHE A 73 -1.79 -4.68 4.53
C PHE A 73 -2.42 -5.77 3.67
N HIS A 74 -1.57 -6.63 3.09
CA HIS A 74 -2.01 -7.83 2.39
C HIS A 74 -2.19 -8.95 3.40
N ILE A 75 -3.38 -9.54 3.41
CA ILE A 75 -3.74 -10.63 4.32
C ILE A 75 -3.40 -11.99 3.68
N THR A 76 -3.46 -12.07 2.34
CA THR A 76 -3.23 -13.27 1.51
C THR A 76 -2.52 -12.88 0.24
#